data_AF-A0A3D5J0U2-F1
#
_entry.id   AF-A0A3D5J0U2-F1
#
_cell.length_a   1.000
_cell.length_b   1.000
_cell.length_c   1.000
_cell.angle_alpha   90.00
_cell.angle_beta   90.00
_cell.angle_gamma   90.00
#
_symmetry.space_group_name_H-M   'P 1'
#
loop_
_entity.id
_entity.type
_entity.pdbx_description
1 polymer ?
#
loop_
_entity_poly.entity_id
_entity_poly.type
_entity_poly.pdbx_seq_one_letter_code
_entity_poly.pdbx_strand_id
1 'polypeptide(L)'
;FSLILIKKSKLPLLRKIKDFAKGLLEGMRSILKMRQKWAFIFHTLFIWIMYVTMFYVATFAIPETTNVGFGAILAAFVVGSFAISVTNGGIGVYPIAIAGVLTLFSISRQGGEAFGWVVWASQTFLNLVLGGLSFIFLPILNRRK
;
A
#
# COMPACT_ATOMS: atom_id res chain seq x y z
N PHE A 1 -2.84 -2.15 37.27
CA PHE A 1 -4.25 -2.58 37.40
C PHE A 1 -4.91 -2.93 36.05
N SER A 2 -4.47 -2.34 34.93
CA SER A 2 -5.09 -2.49 33.59
C SER A 2 -4.83 -3.81 32.86
N LEU A 3 -3.73 -4.51 33.15
CA LEU A 3 -3.34 -5.75 32.47
C LEU A 3 -4.08 -7.01 32.99
N ILE A 4 -4.65 -6.94 34.20
CA ILE A 4 -5.33 -8.09 34.84
C ILE A 4 -6.78 -8.23 34.34
N LEU A 5 -7.43 -7.13 33.99
CA LEU A 5 -8.80 -7.13 33.44
C LEU A 5 -8.88 -7.80 32.06
N ILE A 6 -7.85 -7.64 31.21
CA ILE A 6 -7.79 -8.28 29.89
C ILE A 6 -7.64 -9.81 30.02
N LYS A 7 -7.02 -10.29 31.10
CA LYS A 7 -6.79 -11.73 31.33
C LYS A 7 -8.07 -12.49 31.70
N LYS A 8 -9.13 -11.79 32.12
CA LYS A 8 -10.42 -12.37 32.58
C LYS A 8 -11.64 -12.02 31.71
N SER A 9 -11.52 -11.20 30.66
CA SER A 9 -12.68 -10.84 29.85
C SER A 9 -13.08 -11.94 28.87
N LYS A 10 -14.27 -12.50 29.10
CA LYS A 10 -15.00 -13.44 28.23
C LYS A 10 -15.65 -12.77 27.00
N LEU A 11 -15.23 -11.57 26.62
CA LEU A 11 -15.82 -10.86 25.48
C LEU A 11 -15.27 -11.45 24.18
N PRO A 12 -16.14 -11.89 23.24
CA PRO A 12 -15.72 -12.56 22.02
C PRO A 12 -14.83 -11.67 21.13
N LEU A 13 -15.02 -10.35 21.16
CA LEU A 13 -14.20 -9.39 20.43
C LEU A 13 -12.74 -9.36 20.91
N LEU A 14 -12.51 -9.37 22.23
CA LEU A 14 -11.15 -9.37 22.81
C LEU A 14 -10.39 -10.66 22.48
N ARG A 15 -11.08 -11.80 22.46
CA ARG A 15 -10.49 -13.08 22.03
C ARG A 15 -10.10 -13.04 20.55
N LYS A 16 -10.98 -12.51 19.68
CA LYS A 16 -10.70 -12.36 18.25
C LYS A 16 -9.50 -11.44 17.97
N ILE A 17 -9.39 -10.32 18.68
CA ILE A 17 -8.23 -9.42 18.57
C ILE A 17 -6.95 -10.12 19.02
N LYS A 18 -7.00 -10.87 20.13
CA LYS A 18 -5.84 -11.63 20.64
C LYS A 18 -5.38 -12.69 19.64
N ASP A 19 -6.32 -13.46 19.08
CA ASP A 19 -6.00 -14.52 18.12
C ASP A 19 -5.43 -13.92 16.82
N PHE A 20 -5.98 -12.80 16.35
CA PHE A 20 -5.42 -12.03 15.22
C PHE A 20 -3.99 -11.54 15.52
N ALA A 21 -3.77 -10.91 16.68
CA ALA A 21 -2.45 -10.42 17.07
C ALA A 21 -1.42 -11.56 17.20
N LYS A 22 -1.84 -12.72 17.72
CA LYS A 22 -1.00 -13.93 17.77
C LYS A 22 -0.64 -14.41 16.37
N GLY A 23 -1.61 -14.48 15.46
CA GLY A 23 -1.37 -14.83 14.05
C GLY A 23 -0.41 -13.88 13.36
N LEU A 24 -0.54 -12.56 13.59
CA LEU A 24 0.38 -11.55 13.05
C LEU A 24 1.80 -11.77 13.58
N LEU A 25 1.96 -12.00 14.88
CA LEU A 25 3.27 -12.26 15.50
C LEU A 25 3.89 -13.56 14.99
N GLU A 26 3.10 -14.62 14.81
CA GLU A 26 3.55 -15.87 14.19
C GLU A 26 4.00 -15.66 12.74
N GLY A 27 3.27 -14.87 11.96
CA GLY A 27 3.65 -14.47 10.60
C GLY A 27 4.98 -13.70 10.57
N MET A 28 5.13 -12.70 11.43
CA MET A 28 6.39 -11.94 11.56
C MET A 28 7.56 -12.86 11.94
N ARG A 29 7.36 -13.78 12.89
CA ARG A 29 8.40 -14.75 13.29
C ARG A 29 8.72 -15.77 12.20
N SER A 30 7.77 -16.09 11.33
CA SER A 30 7.97 -17.01 10.20
C SER A 30 9.02 -16.48 9.23
N ILE A 31 9.06 -15.17 8.98
CA ILE A 31 10.05 -14.52 8.10
C ILE A 31 11.48 -14.82 8.56
N LEU A 32 11.73 -14.85 9.87
CA LEU A 32 13.06 -15.13 10.44
C LEU A 32 13.49 -16.60 10.28
N LYS A 33 12.53 -17.52 10.07
CA LYS A 33 12.76 -18.96 9.90
C LYS A 33 12.90 -19.37 8.42
N MET A 34 12.67 -18.47 7.47
CA MET A 34 12.78 -18.78 6.05
C MET A 34 14.23 -19.06 5.64
N ARG A 35 14.42 -20.06 4.78
CA ARG A 35 15.73 -20.46 4.23
C ARG A 35 16.47 -19.30 3.57
N GLN A 36 15.75 -18.43 2.87
CA GLN A 36 16.28 -17.28 2.11
C GLN A 36 15.80 -15.93 2.71
N LYS A 37 15.83 -15.79 4.04
CA LYS A 37 15.30 -14.62 4.76
C LYS A 37 15.88 -13.28 4.27
N TRP A 38 17.18 -13.22 3.95
CA TRP A 38 17.82 -11.99 3.51
C TRP A 38 17.35 -11.53 2.14
N ALA A 39 17.20 -12.46 1.19
CA ALA A 39 16.64 -12.17 -0.13
C ALA A 39 15.20 -11.67 -0.01
N PHE A 40 14.39 -12.31 0.84
CA PHE A 40 13.02 -11.88 1.10
C PHE A 40 12.95 -10.46 1.70
N ILE A 41 13.76 -10.17 2.72
CA ILE A 41 13.81 -8.84 3.36
C ILE A 41 14.25 -7.78 2.35
N PHE A 42 15.29 -8.06 1.57
CA PHE A 42 15.78 -7.15 0.53
C PHE A 42 14.69 -6.84 -0.49
N HIS A 43 14.04 -7.86 -1.07
CA HIS A 43 12.96 -7.64 -2.04
C HIS A 43 11.78 -6.90 -1.44
N THR A 44 11.44 -7.18 -0.17
CA THR A 44 10.38 -6.46 0.53
C THR A 44 10.73 -4.97 0.63
N LEU A 45 11.90 -4.64 1.18
CA LEU A 45 12.35 -3.25 1.30
C LEU A 45 12.45 -2.55 -0.06
N PHE A 46 12.96 -3.25 -1.08
CA PHE A 46 13.03 -2.74 -2.45
C PHE A 46 11.64 -2.35 -2.98
N ILE A 47 10.63 -3.21 -2.80
CA ILE A 47 9.26 -2.92 -3.23
C ILE A 47 8.72 -1.68 -2.50
N TRP A 48 8.90 -1.57 -1.19
CA TRP A 48 8.44 -0.41 -0.42
C TRP A 48 9.13 0.88 -0.85
N ILE A 49 10.45 0.84 -1.08
CA ILE A 49 11.21 1.99 -1.59
C ILE A 49 10.68 2.40 -2.96
N MET A 50 10.51 1.46 -3.89
CA MET A 50 9.97 1.74 -5.22
C MET A 50 8.56 2.36 -5.16
N TYR A 51 7.71 1.93 -4.23
CA TYR A 51 6.40 2.56 -4.04
C TYR A 51 6.51 4.01 -3.55
N VAL A 52 7.37 4.30 -2.58
CA VAL A 52 7.58 5.68 -2.12
C VAL A 52 8.23 6.53 -3.22
N THR A 53 9.20 5.97 -3.94
CA THR A 53 9.85 6.62 -5.08
C THR A 53 8.86 6.92 -6.20
N MET A 54 7.90 6.04 -6.47
CA MET A 54 6.83 6.30 -7.44
C MET A 54 6.04 7.57 -7.09
N PHE A 55 5.66 7.75 -5.82
CA PHE A 55 4.98 8.97 -5.39
C PHE A 55 5.89 10.19 -5.53
N TYR A 56 7.16 10.07 -5.16
CA TYR A 56 8.14 11.15 -5.33
C TYR A 56 8.33 11.54 -6.80
N VAL A 57 8.41 10.59 -7.71
CA VAL A 57 8.54 10.90 -9.14
C VAL A 57 7.25 11.53 -9.68
N ALA A 58 6.09 11.10 -9.18
CA ALA A 58 4.81 11.67 -9.59
C ALA A 58 4.65 13.15 -9.19
N THR A 59 5.40 13.66 -8.19
CA THR A 59 5.29 15.08 -7.81
C THR A 59 5.83 16.03 -8.88
N PHE A 60 6.68 15.53 -9.78
CA PHE A 60 7.17 16.29 -10.92
C PHE A 60 6.16 16.39 -12.06
N ALA A 61 5.11 15.57 -12.06
CA ALA A 61 4.08 15.61 -13.09
C ALA A 61 3.09 16.77 -12.89
N ILE A 62 2.98 17.30 -11.67
CA ILE A 62 1.97 18.30 -11.28
C ILE A 62 2.67 19.51 -10.63
N PRO A 63 2.54 20.72 -11.21
CA PRO A 63 3.21 21.92 -10.70
C PRO A 63 2.94 22.20 -9.22
N GLU A 64 1.72 21.97 -8.76
CA GLU A 64 1.28 22.19 -7.37
C GLU A 64 1.97 21.24 -6.38
N THR A 65 2.53 20.12 -6.85
CA THR A 65 3.17 19.11 -5.99
C THR A 65 4.71 19.15 -6.05
N THR A 66 5.30 19.94 -6.94
CA THR A 66 6.75 19.91 -7.23
C THR A 66 7.63 20.26 -6.02
N ASN A 67 7.17 21.16 -5.15
CA ASN A 67 7.90 21.58 -3.94
C ASN A 67 7.37 20.95 -2.65
N VAL A 68 6.63 19.84 -2.75
CA VAL A 68 6.06 19.21 -1.57
C VAL A 68 7.14 18.55 -0.72
N GLY A 69 7.06 18.74 0.60
CA GLY A 69 7.95 18.07 1.55
C GLY A 69 7.76 16.55 1.55
N PHE A 70 8.83 15.81 1.83
CA PHE A 70 8.81 14.35 1.88
C PHE A 70 7.77 13.77 2.87
N GLY A 71 7.47 14.50 3.96
CA GLY A 71 6.42 14.11 4.90
C GLY A 71 5.03 14.02 4.27
N ALA A 72 4.70 14.91 3.33
CA ALA A 72 3.42 14.86 2.61
C ALA A 72 3.34 13.65 1.66
N ILE A 73 4.47 13.31 1.02
CA ILE A 73 4.59 12.13 0.15
C ILE A 73 4.33 10.86 0.96
N LEU A 74 4.96 10.73 2.14
CA LEU A 74 4.74 9.60 3.03
C LEU A 74 3.30 9.54 3.56
N ALA A 75 2.71 10.69 3.92
CA ALA A 75 1.32 10.75 4.36
C ALA A 75 0.35 10.33 3.24
N ALA A 76 0.56 10.83 2.02
CA ALA A 76 -0.16 10.42 0.82
C ALA A 76 -0.01 8.92 0.55
N PHE A 77 1.20 8.38 0.64
CA PHE A 77 1.47 6.96 0.45
C PHE A 77 0.71 6.07 1.45
N VAL A 78 0.74 6.43 2.74
CA VAL A 78 0.03 5.68 3.80
C VAL A 78 -1.47 5.74 3.59
N VAL A 79 -2.03 6.95 3.37
CA VAL A 79 -3.47 7.14 3.14
C VAL A 79 -3.94 6.42 1.87
N GLY A 80 -3.17 6.51 0.78
CA GLY A 80 -3.46 5.80 -0.46
C GLY A 80 -3.45 4.29 -0.30
N SER A 81 -2.52 3.75 0.48
CA SER A 81 -2.45 2.31 0.78
C SER A 81 -3.70 1.81 1.50
N PHE A 82 -4.24 2.60 2.45
CA PHE A 82 -5.52 2.28 3.09
C PHE A 82 -6.70 2.42 2.12
N ALA A 83 -6.72 3.44 1.27
CA ALA A 83 -7.79 3.63 0.29
C ALA A 83 -7.92 2.43 -0.67
N ILE A 84 -6.80 1.86 -1.13
CA ILE A 84 -6.81 0.63 -1.95
C ILE A 84 -7.23 -0.58 -1.11
N SER A 85 -6.78 -0.70 0.14
CA SER A 85 -7.04 -1.89 0.96
C SER A 85 -8.49 -2.01 1.45
N VAL A 86 -9.16 -0.87 1.67
CA VAL A 86 -10.54 -0.82 2.18
C VAL A 86 -11.58 -0.90 1.06
N THR A 87 -11.17 -0.70 -0.19
CA THR A 87 -12.09 -0.64 -1.34
C THR A 87 -11.68 -1.60 -2.46
N ASN A 88 -12.54 -1.77 -3.47
CA ASN A 88 -12.26 -2.63 -4.61
C ASN A 88 -11.24 -1.96 -5.55
N GLY A 89 -9.96 -2.01 -5.17
CA GLY A 89 -8.86 -1.49 -6.00
C GLY A 89 -8.72 0.04 -5.99
N GLY A 90 -9.38 0.76 -5.09
CA GLY A 90 -9.16 2.20 -4.89
C GLY A 90 -9.82 3.13 -5.91
N ILE A 91 -10.62 2.63 -6.85
CA ILE A 91 -11.18 3.46 -7.94
C ILE A 91 -12.02 4.60 -7.36
N GLY A 92 -11.67 5.84 -7.68
CA GLY A 92 -12.32 7.06 -7.17
C GLY A 92 -11.99 7.42 -5.72
N VAL A 93 -12.05 6.46 -4.79
CA VAL A 93 -11.75 6.70 -3.37
C VAL A 93 -10.29 7.07 -3.16
N TYR A 94 -9.38 6.51 -3.94
CA TYR A 94 -7.95 6.80 -3.83
C TYR A 94 -7.62 8.26 -4.16
N PRO A 95 -7.98 8.83 -5.34
CA PRO A 95 -7.80 10.25 -5.62
C PRO A 95 -8.39 11.18 -4.56
N ILE A 96 -9.59 10.88 -4.06
CA ILE A 96 -10.26 11.69 -3.03
C ILE A 96 -9.48 11.65 -1.71
N ALA A 97 -9.01 10.46 -1.28
CA ALA A 97 -8.25 10.31 -0.05
C ALA A 97 -6.89 11.02 -0.13
N ILE A 98 -6.21 10.90 -1.28
CA ILE A 98 -4.95 11.59 -1.55
C ILE A 98 -5.12 13.11 -1.56
N ALA A 99 -6.18 13.62 -2.19
CA ALA A 99 -6.51 15.03 -2.14
C ALA A 99 -6.77 15.51 -0.71
N GLY A 100 -7.54 14.73 0.07
CA GLY A 100 -7.81 15.02 1.47
C GLY A 100 -6.53 15.20 2.29
N VAL A 101 -5.58 14.27 2.19
CA VAL A 101 -4.33 14.38 2.96
C VAL A 101 -3.41 15.48 2.44
N LEU A 102 -3.31 15.68 1.12
CA LEU A 102 -2.44 16.70 0.54
C LEU A 102 -2.93 18.14 0.81
N THR A 103 -4.24 18.34 0.99
CA THR A 103 -4.75 19.65 1.44
C THR A 103 -4.25 20.07 2.82
N LEU A 104 -3.93 19.11 3.69
CA LEU A 104 -3.29 19.39 4.98
C LEU A 104 -1.86 19.91 4.84
N PHE A 105 -1.24 19.69 3.68
CA PHE A 105 0.09 20.18 3.32
C PHE A 105 0.02 21.39 2.37
N SER A 106 -1.10 22.12 2.39
CA SER A 106 -1.33 23.34 1.59
C SER A 106 -1.33 23.14 0.07
N ILE A 107 -1.57 21.91 -0.41
CA ILE A 107 -1.79 21.64 -1.83
C ILE A 107 -3.27 21.89 -2.16
N SER A 108 -3.53 22.46 -3.34
CA SER A 108 -4.91 22.62 -3.81
C SER A 108 -5.60 21.25 -3.91
N ARG A 109 -6.90 21.19 -3.60
CA ARG A 109 -7.66 19.94 -3.71
C ARG A 109 -7.62 19.38 -5.12
N GLN A 110 -7.71 20.25 -6.14
CA GLN A 110 -7.64 19.89 -7.55
C GLN A 110 -6.27 19.27 -7.91
N GLY A 111 -5.17 19.87 -7.45
CA GLY A 111 -3.82 19.31 -7.65
C GLY A 111 -3.64 17.97 -6.95
N GLY A 112 -4.19 17.81 -5.73
CA GLY A 112 -4.16 16.55 -5.00
C GLY A 112 -4.99 15.44 -5.67
N GLU A 113 -6.18 15.76 -6.19
CA GLU A 113 -7.00 14.80 -6.95
C GLU A 113 -6.30 14.39 -8.24
N ALA A 114 -5.74 15.34 -8.98
CA ALA A 114 -4.94 15.06 -10.17
C ALA A 114 -3.74 14.15 -9.85
N PHE A 115 -3.04 14.41 -8.75
CA PHE A 115 -1.91 13.59 -8.30
C PHE A 115 -2.36 12.16 -7.98
N GLY A 116 -3.43 12.01 -7.21
CA GLY A 116 -3.99 10.70 -6.90
C GLY A 116 -4.44 9.94 -8.14
N TRP A 117 -5.04 10.60 -9.13
CA TRP A 117 -5.40 9.99 -10.41
C TRP A 117 -4.18 9.54 -11.21
N VAL A 118 -3.14 10.36 -11.33
CA VAL A 118 -1.91 9.99 -12.06
C VAL A 118 -1.27 8.77 -11.44
N VAL A 119 -1.09 8.75 -10.12
CA VAL A 119 -0.46 7.63 -9.40
C VAL A 119 -1.30 6.35 -9.55
N TRP A 120 -2.61 6.42 -9.26
CA TRP A 120 -3.49 5.25 -9.34
C TRP A 120 -3.65 4.71 -10.76
N ALA A 121 -3.89 5.60 -11.73
CA ALA A 121 -4.12 5.20 -13.12
C ALA A 121 -2.85 4.61 -13.75
N SER A 122 -1.67 5.19 -13.48
CA SER A 122 -0.40 4.66 -13.99
C SER A 122 -0.14 3.24 -13.46
N GLN A 123 -0.35 3.02 -12.16
CA GLN A 123 -0.20 1.69 -11.55
C GLN A 123 -1.22 0.70 -12.10
N THR A 124 -2.48 1.10 -12.19
CA THR A 124 -3.57 0.23 -12.67
C THR A 124 -3.37 -0.13 -14.14
N PHE A 125 -2.97 0.83 -14.96
CA PHE A 125 -2.67 0.62 -16.36
C PHE A 125 -1.50 -0.34 -16.54
N LEU A 126 -0.40 -0.16 -15.79
CA LEU A 126 0.74 -1.07 -15.83
C LEU A 126 0.32 -2.50 -15.44
N ASN A 127 -0.46 -2.65 -14.37
CA ASN A 127 -0.97 -3.95 -13.93
C ASN A 127 -1.88 -4.59 -14.98
N LEU A 128 -2.74 -3.81 -15.65
CA LEU A 128 -3.61 -4.30 -16.71
C LEU A 128 -2.79 -4.78 -17.92
N VAL A 129 -1.80 -4.01 -18.35
CA VAL A 129 -0.93 -4.35 -19.48
C VAL A 129 -0.09 -5.60 -19.16
N LEU A 130 0.66 -5.59 -18.06
CA LEU A 130 1.52 -6.72 -17.70
C LEU A 130 0.71 -7.98 -17.33
N GLY A 131 -0.42 -7.80 -16.65
CA GLY A 131 -1.35 -8.88 -16.34
C GLY A 131 -1.98 -9.49 -17.60
N GLY A 132 -2.42 -8.64 -18.53
CA GLY A 132 -2.95 -9.06 -19.83
C GLY A 132 -1.91 -9.80 -20.68
N LEU A 133 -0.69 -9.26 -20.77
CA LEU A 133 0.41 -9.93 -21.45
C LEU A 133 0.73 -11.28 -20.80
N SER A 134 0.75 -11.36 -19.47
CA SER A 134 0.99 -12.61 -18.75
C SER A 134 -0.07 -13.66 -19.09
N PHE A 135 -1.34 -13.27 -19.21
CA PHE A 135 -2.43 -14.17 -19.60
C PHE A 135 -2.26 -14.74 -21.02
N ILE A 136 -1.76 -13.93 -21.97
CA ILE A 136 -1.47 -14.37 -23.34
C ILE A 136 -0.24 -15.27 -23.37
N PHE A 137 0.83 -14.89 -22.66
CA PHE A 137 2.10 -15.62 -22.71
C PHE A 137 2.09 -16.93 -21.92
N LEU A 138 1.30 -17.05 -20.85
CA LEU A 138 1.18 -18.28 -20.05
C LEU A 138 0.88 -19.53 -20.89
N PRO A 139 -0.20 -19.58 -21.71
CA PRO A 139 -0.50 -20.74 -22.53
C PRO A 139 0.49 -20.93 -23.70
N ILE A 140 1.22 -19.90 -24.12
CA ILE A 140 2.20 -20.00 -25.21
C ILE A 140 3.52 -20.59 -24.69
N LEU A 141 4.00 -20.10 -23.55
CA LEU A 141 5.27 -20.48 -22.94
C LEU A 141 5.15 -21.78 -22.13
N ASN A 142 3.99 -22.04 -21.51
CA ASN A 142 3.77 -23.23 -20.69
C ASN A 142 3.05 -24.37 -21.43
N ARG A 143 3.14 -24.38 -22.77
CA ARG A 143 2.51 -25.37 -23.67
C ARG A 143 3.12 -26.78 -23.61
N ARG A 144 4.23 -26.97 -22.87
CA ARG A 144 4.96 -28.25 -22.76
C ARG A 144 5.16 -28.69 -21.30
N LYS A 145 4.07 -28.73 -20.53
CA LYS A 145 3.90 -29.62 -19.38
C LYS A 145 2.50 -30.19 -19.41
#